data_AF-A0A3M2FC29-F1
#
_entry.id   AF-A0A3M2FC29-F1
#
_cell.length_a   1.000
_cell.length_b   1.000
_cell.length_c   1.000
_cell.angle_alpha   90.00
_cell.angle_beta   90.00
_cell.angle_gamma   90.00
#
_symmetry.space_group_name_H-M   'P 1'
#
loop_
_entity.id
_entity.type
_entity.pdbx_description
1 polymer ?
#
loop_
_entity_poly.entity_id
_entity_poly.type
_entity_poly.pdbx_seq_one_letter_code
_entity_poly.pdbx_strand_id
1 'polypeptide(L)'
;MPEEDVMGYAAAIRWNHSLLALCMVVQLLVGELMDVPGAGEEASALGWLGVAWAHGAEGGMVKESWMFELHEALGLVVVALLLIRVLLAMTDLPGANWRHLVPWVFAAGRAQLAREIGSQMEGWKQGRLAPPEEGESVARSVHGLMLLSALLVGAAGVLLFFGWNEHGRQSEWIEMVGEFHEAMVGVLEFLLALHVLAVILHQRQGHDIVSRIKPGG
;
A
#
# COMPACT_ATOMS: atom_id res chain seq x y z
N MET A 1 -8.21 30.14 -27.34
CA MET A 1 -7.36 28.95 -27.17
C MET A 1 -8.26 27.88 -26.58
N PRO A 2 -8.35 26.68 -27.18
CA PRO A 2 -9.09 25.60 -26.53
C PRO A 2 -8.44 25.37 -25.16
N GLU A 3 -9.26 25.33 -24.11
CA GLU A 3 -8.84 24.86 -22.79
C GLU A 3 -8.20 23.49 -23.02
N GLU A 4 -6.88 23.39 -22.82
CA GLU A 4 -6.23 22.10 -22.70
C GLU A 4 -6.92 21.39 -21.54
N ASP A 5 -7.72 20.39 -21.91
CA ASP A 5 -8.34 19.42 -21.01
C ASP A 5 -7.30 19.07 -19.94
N VAL A 6 -7.57 19.47 -18.69
CA VAL A 6 -6.65 19.34 -17.55
C VAL A 6 -6.32 17.86 -17.43
N MET A 7 -5.20 17.45 -18.05
CA MET A 7 -4.95 16.07 -18.42
C MET A 7 -5.06 15.15 -17.21
N GLY A 8 -6.23 14.52 -17.05
CA GLY A 8 -6.47 13.51 -16.04
C GLY A 8 -5.56 12.31 -16.27
N TYR A 9 -5.41 11.48 -15.23
CA TYR A 9 -4.72 10.20 -15.37
C TYR A 9 -5.34 9.37 -16.49
N ALA A 10 -4.52 8.65 -17.28
CA ALA A 10 -5.04 7.74 -18.29
C ALA A 10 -6.07 6.75 -17.70
N ALA A 11 -7.10 6.39 -18.46
CA ALA A 11 -8.18 5.50 -17.99
C ALA A 11 -7.66 4.18 -17.40
N ALA A 12 -6.62 3.60 -17.98
CA ALA A 12 -5.96 2.40 -17.47
C ALA A 12 -5.41 2.59 -16.04
N ILE A 13 -4.85 3.76 -15.73
CA ILE A 13 -4.32 4.08 -14.40
C ILE A 13 -5.47 4.23 -13.40
N ARG A 14 -6.56 4.90 -13.79
CA ARG A 14 -7.74 5.10 -12.93
C ARG A 14 -8.42 3.79 -12.56
N TRP A 15 -8.59 2.90 -13.56
CA TRP A 15 -9.12 1.56 -13.35
C TRP A 15 -8.20 0.70 -12.48
N ASN A 16 -6.90 0.66 -12.81
CA ASN A 16 -5.93 -0.10 -12.02
C ASN A 16 -5.86 0.40 -10.57
N HIS A 17 -5.85 1.71 -10.34
CA HIS A 17 -5.88 2.29 -8.99
C HIS A 17 -7.12 1.83 -8.21
N SER A 18 -8.31 1.93 -8.81
CA SER A 18 -9.58 1.61 -8.13
C SER A 18 -9.67 0.12 -7.78
N LEU A 19 -9.26 -0.74 -8.71
CA LEU A 19 -9.24 -2.19 -8.48
C LEU A 19 -8.19 -2.57 -7.44
N LEU A 20 -6.99 -2.00 -7.53
CA LEU A 20 -5.92 -2.24 -6.56
C LEU A 20 -6.33 -1.77 -5.16
N ALA A 21 -6.97 -0.60 -5.04
CA ALA A 21 -7.46 -0.09 -3.75
C ALA A 21 -8.51 -1.03 -3.13
N LEU A 22 -9.47 -1.50 -3.92
CA LEU A 22 -10.47 -2.47 -3.45
C LEU A 22 -9.83 -3.77 -3.00
N CYS A 23 -8.99 -4.38 -3.84
CA CYS A 23 -8.32 -5.63 -3.51
C CYS A 23 -7.40 -5.49 -2.29
N MET A 24 -6.67 -4.38 -2.16
CA MET A 24 -5.77 -4.14 -1.03
C MET A 24 -6.53 -3.99 0.29
N VAL A 25 -7.66 -3.26 0.31
CA VAL A 25 -8.48 -3.14 1.52
C VAL A 25 -9.04 -4.50 1.94
N VAL A 26 -9.52 -5.29 0.99
CA VAL A 26 -9.99 -6.66 1.29
C VAL A 26 -8.84 -7.54 1.77
N GLN A 27 -7.66 -7.46 1.14
CA GLN A 27 -6.47 -8.23 1.53
C GLN A 27 -6.04 -7.94 2.97
N LEU A 28 -5.98 -6.66 3.35
CA LEU A 28 -5.63 -6.24 4.71
C LEU A 28 -6.69 -6.74 5.70
N LEU A 29 -7.97 -6.51 5.44
CA LEU A 29 -9.05 -7.00 6.32
C LEU A 29 -9.04 -8.52 6.49
N VAL A 30 -8.79 -9.27 5.42
CA VAL A 30 -8.70 -10.74 5.50
C VAL A 30 -7.43 -11.15 6.26
N GLY A 31 -6.30 -10.47 6.03
CA GLY A 31 -5.04 -10.72 6.73
C GLY A 31 -5.14 -10.50 8.25
N GLU A 32 -5.90 -9.49 8.67
CA GLU A 32 -6.19 -9.19 10.08
C GLU A 32 -7.13 -10.21 10.75
N LEU A 33 -7.94 -10.93 9.96
CA LEU A 33 -8.98 -11.83 10.44
C LEU A 33 -8.65 -13.31 10.22
N MET A 34 -7.56 -13.63 9.53
CA MET A 34 -7.18 -15.02 9.24
C MET A 34 -6.42 -15.64 10.42
N ASP A 35 -6.70 -16.91 10.67
CA ASP A 35 -5.83 -17.74 11.50
C ASP A 35 -4.71 -18.31 10.61
N VAL A 36 -3.45 -18.14 11.02
CA VAL A 36 -2.30 -18.66 10.27
C VAL A 36 -2.04 -20.11 10.69
N PRO A 37 -2.18 -21.09 9.77
CA PRO A 37 -1.96 -22.50 10.10
C PRO A 37 -0.48 -22.76 10.43
N GLY A 38 -0.23 -23.60 11.43
CA GLY A 38 1.13 -24.00 11.81
C GLY A 38 1.93 -22.98 12.64
N ALA A 39 1.38 -21.80 12.94
CA ALA A 39 1.96 -20.88 13.93
C ALA A 39 1.75 -21.48 15.34
N GLY A 40 2.85 -21.86 16.01
CA GLY A 40 2.80 -22.29 17.42
C GLY A 40 2.58 -21.10 18.36
N GLU A 41 2.11 -21.38 19.58
CA GLU A 41 1.97 -20.34 20.62
C GLU A 41 3.34 -19.75 20.99
N GLU A 42 3.55 -18.47 20.67
CA GLU A 42 4.36 -17.59 21.52
C GLU A 42 3.44 -16.57 22.18
N ALA A 43 3.32 -16.67 23.51
CA ALA A 43 2.54 -15.73 24.32
C ALA A 43 3.19 -14.33 24.28
N SER A 44 2.49 -13.35 23.72
CA SER A 44 2.89 -11.94 23.74
C SER A 44 3.11 -11.43 25.17
N ALA A 45 4.30 -10.88 25.43
CA ALA A 45 4.68 -10.29 26.72
C ALA A 45 4.06 -8.89 26.98
N LEU A 46 3.30 -8.32 26.04
CA LEU A 46 2.78 -6.94 26.10
C LEU A 46 1.28 -6.88 25.76
N GLY A 47 0.45 -7.44 26.64
CA GLY A 47 -1.01 -7.59 26.47
C GLY A 47 -1.88 -6.32 26.47
N TRP A 48 -1.36 -5.14 26.08
CA TRP A 48 -2.15 -3.89 26.05
C TRP A 48 -1.98 -3.05 24.78
N LEU A 49 -1.02 -3.35 23.91
CA LEU A 49 -1.01 -2.86 22.53
C LEU A 49 -1.53 -3.99 21.65
N GLY A 50 -2.79 -3.89 21.22
CA GLY A 50 -3.38 -4.80 20.25
C GLY A 50 -2.70 -4.62 18.90
N VAL A 51 -1.56 -5.30 18.73
CA VAL A 51 -1.00 -5.60 17.41
C VAL A 51 -1.76 -6.84 16.92
N ALA A 52 -2.09 -6.85 15.64
CA ALA A 52 -2.77 -7.93 14.95
C ALA A 52 -1.97 -9.24 15.03
N TRP A 53 -2.15 -10.02 16.09
CA TRP A 53 -1.52 -11.33 16.21
C TRP A 53 -2.45 -12.36 15.58
N ALA A 54 -1.92 -13.11 14.62
CA ALA A 54 -2.54 -14.33 14.13
C ALA A 54 -2.97 -15.18 15.34
N HIS A 55 -4.27 -15.43 15.46
CA HIS A 55 -4.83 -16.10 16.63
C HIS A 55 -4.41 -17.57 16.65
N GLY A 56 -3.30 -17.86 17.33
CA GLY A 56 -2.94 -19.23 17.71
C GLY A 56 -4.02 -19.78 18.63
N ALA A 57 -4.78 -20.78 18.17
CA ALA A 57 -5.75 -21.47 19.00
C ALA A 57 -5.01 -22.29 20.07
N GLU A 58 -5.43 -22.16 21.33
CA GLU A 58 -4.84 -22.89 22.44
C GLU A 58 -4.88 -24.42 22.18
N GLY A 59 -3.70 -25.03 22.05
CA GLY A 59 -3.51 -26.47 22.21
C GLY A 59 -3.77 -27.39 21.00
N GLY A 60 -3.58 -26.94 19.75
CA GLY A 60 -3.62 -27.84 18.58
C GLY A 60 -3.11 -27.22 17.28
N MET A 61 -2.83 -28.05 16.27
CA MET A 61 -2.58 -27.54 14.91
C MET A 61 -3.82 -26.77 14.43
N VAL A 62 -3.66 -25.46 14.20
CA VAL A 62 -4.68 -24.61 13.59
C VAL A 62 -4.96 -25.17 12.20
N LYS A 63 -6.22 -25.55 11.93
CA LYS A 63 -6.64 -25.96 10.60
C LYS A 63 -6.70 -24.75 9.71
N GLU A 64 -6.33 -24.94 8.45
CA GLU A 64 -6.52 -23.96 7.38
C GLU A 64 -7.92 -23.35 7.46
N SER A 65 -7.95 -22.02 7.52
CA SER A 65 -9.19 -21.26 7.47
C SER A 65 -9.44 -20.84 6.03
N TRP A 66 -10.70 -20.79 5.62
CA TRP A 66 -11.05 -20.27 4.28
C TRP A 66 -10.57 -18.82 4.07
N MET A 67 -10.35 -18.06 5.15
CA MET A 67 -9.76 -16.72 5.10
C MET A 67 -8.28 -16.76 4.73
N PHE A 68 -7.54 -17.77 5.20
CA PHE A 68 -6.14 -17.98 4.81
C PHE A 68 -6.03 -18.28 3.31
N GLU A 69 -6.81 -19.24 2.79
CA GLU A 69 -6.89 -19.53 1.34
C GLU A 69 -7.25 -18.28 0.52
N LEU A 70 -8.23 -17.51 1.01
CA LEU A 70 -8.64 -16.26 0.36
C LEU A 70 -7.52 -15.23 0.38
N HIS A 71 -6.80 -15.09 1.50
CA HIS A 71 -5.66 -14.18 1.63
C HIS A 71 -4.56 -14.54 0.64
N GLU A 72 -4.24 -15.82 0.50
CA GLU A 72 -3.23 -16.30 -0.44
C GLU A 72 -3.62 -16.01 -1.90
N ALA A 73 -4.82 -16.41 -2.30
CA ALA A 73 -5.31 -16.23 -3.66
C ALA A 73 -5.44 -14.74 -4.02
N LEU A 74 -6.02 -13.93 -3.12
CA LEU A 74 -6.18 -12.50 -3.32
C LEU A 74 -4.81 -11.78 -3.29
N GLY A 75 -3.86 -12.24 -2.49
CA GLY A 75 -2.49 -11.75 -2.45
C GLY A 75 -1.81 -11.86 -3.81
N LEU A 76 -1.95 -13.00 -4.50
CA LEU A 76 -1.44 -13.18 -5.86
C LEU A 76 -2.11 -12.24 -6.87
N VAL A 77 -3.42 -11.99 -6.74
CA VAL A 77 -4.14 -11.02 -7.57
C VAL A 77 -3.59 -9.60 -7.33
N VAL A 78 -3.37 -9.21 -6.07
CA VAL A 78 -2.78 -7.91 -5.72
C VAL A 78 -1.38 -7.78 -6.33
N VAL A 79 -0.53 -8.80 -6.24
CA VAL A 79 0.79 -8.81 -6.88
C VAL A 79 0.69 -8.60 -8.38
N ALA A 80 -0.22 -9.29 -9.07
CA ALA A 80 -0.43 -9.09 -10.50
C ALA A 80 -0.85 -7.65 -10.84
N LEU A 81 -1.74 -7.05 -10.05
CA LEU A 81 -2.17 -5.66 -10.21
C LEU A 81 -1.05 -4.66 -9.94
N LEU A 82 -0.17 -4.93 -8.98
CA LEU A 82 1.04 -4.13 -8.70
C LEU A 82 2.02 -4.21 -9.86
N LEU A 83 2.24 -5.38 -10.45
CA LEU A 83 3.08 -5.53 -11.65
C LEU A 83 2.50 -4.76 -12.83
N ILE A 84 1.18 -4.83 -13.06
CA ILE A 84 0.50 -3.99 -14.06
C ILE A 84 0.74 -2.51 -13.76
N ARG A 85 0.65 -2.08 -12.48
CA ARG A 85 0.90 -0.69 -12.10
C ARG A 85 2.32 -0.24 -12.44
N VAL A 86 3.32 -1.10 -12.21
CA VAL A 86 4.72 -0.87 -12.56
C VAL A 86 4.90 -0.79 -14.07
N LEU A 87 4.30 -1.71 -14.83
CA LEU A 87 4.35 -1.69 -16.29
C LEU A 87 3.72 -0.41 -16.86
N LEU A 88 2.56 0.00 -16.35
CA LEU A 88 1.94 1.28 -16.70
C LEU A 88 2.88 2.45 -16.38
N ALA A 89 3.62 2.39 -15.27
CA ALA A 89 4.59 3.42 -14.90
C ALA A 89 5.79 3.53 -15.87
N MET A 90 5.99 2.54 -16.75
CA MET A 90 7.02 2.55 -17.79
C MET A 90 6.51 3.02 -19.15
N THR A 91 5.25 3.44 -19.24
CA THR A 91 4.63 3.94 -20.48
C THR A 91 4.64 5.46 -20.57
N ASP A 92 4.36 6.00 -21.75
CA ASP A 92 4.18 7.44 -21.98
C ASP A 92 2.73 7.92 -21.69
N LEU A 93 1.92 7.11 -21.00
CA LEU A 93 0.57 7.50 -20.64
C LEU A 93 0.56 8.73 -19.70
N PRO A 94 -0.41 9.64 -19.84
CA PRO A 94 -0.56 10.77 -18.92
C PRO A 94 -0.63 10.31 -17.45
N GLY A 95 0.25 10.88 -16.62
CA GLY A 95 0.37 10.54 -15.19
C GLY A 95 1.14 9.24 -14.89
N ALA A 96 1.73 8.59 -15.90
CA ALA A 96 2.35 7.27 -15.77
C ALA A 96 3.89 7.27 -15.75
N ASN A 97 4.58 8.38 -15.46
CA ASN A 97 6.05 8.38 -15.49
C ASN A 97 6.65 7.82 -14.19
N TRP A 98 7.41 6.73 -14.24
CA TRP A 98 8.04 6.13 -13.05
C TRP A 98 8.97 7.06 -12.28
N ARG A 99 9.63 8.01 -12.95
CA ARG A 99 10.52 8.98 -12.26
C ARG A 99 9.73 9.86 -11.30
N HIS A 100 8.46 10.08 -11.61
CA HIS A 100 7.55 10.80 -10.74
C HIS A 100 7.23 10.01 -9.48
N LEU A 101 7.27 8.67 -9.49
CA LEU A 101 7.02 7.85 -8.31
C LEU A 101 8.20 7.87 -7.33
N VAL A 102 9.42 8.13 -7.79
CA VAL A 102 10.64 8.07 -6.94
C VAL A 102 11.47 9.36 -6.99
N PRO A 103 10.89 10.55 -6.74
CA PRO A 103 11.62 11.81 -6.80
C PRO A 103 12.82 11.88 -5.85
N TRP A 104 12.85 11.11 -4.75
CA TRP A 104 14.00 11.06 -3.83
C TRP A 104 15.25 10.42 -4.43
N VAL A 105 15.11 9.62 -5.49
CA VAL A 105 16.25 8.98 -6.15
C VAL A 105 17.06 10.03 -6.93
N PHE A 106 16.40 11.04 -7.49
CA PHE A 106 17.03 12.04 -8.35
C PHE A 106 17.36 13.34 -7.60
N ALA A 107 18.49 13.97 -7.94
CA ALA A 107 18.90 15.22 -7.31
C ALA A 107 17.87 16.35 -7.48
N ALA A 108 17.32 16.51 -8.68
CA ALA A 108 16.28 17.50 -8.97
C ALA A 108 15.00 17.24 -8.16
N GLY A 109 14.57 15.98 -8.10
CA GLY A 109 13.38 15.57 -7.34
C GLY A 109 13.55 15.77 -5.82
N ARG A 110 14.73 15.45 -5.26
CA ARG A 110 15.04 15.76 -3.85
C ARG A 110 14.98 17.25 -3.55
N ALA A 111 15.55 18.08 -4.42
CA ALA A 111 15.52 19.53 -4.25
C ALA A 111 14.09 20.08 -4.34
N GLN A 112 13.26 19.55 -5.24
CA GLN A 112 11.85 19.92 -5.33
C GLN A 112 11.07 19.47 -4.10
N LEU A 113 11.24 18.22 -3.67
CA LEU A 113 10.58 17.67 -2.48
C LEU A 113 10.92 18.49 -1.23
N ALA A 114 12.19 18.85 -1.05
CA ALA A 114 12.61 19.69 0.08
C ALA A 114 11.96 21.09 0.06
N ARG A 115 11.81 21.69 -1.12
CA ARG A 115 11.12 22.98 -1.27
C ARG A 115 9.63 22.86 -0.96
N GLU A 116 8.95 21.84 -1.50
CA GLU A 116 7.52 21.60 -1.26
C GLU A 116 7.25 21.31 0.23
N ILE A 117 8.07 20.46 0.87
CA ILE A 117 7.95 20.21 2.32
C ILE A 117 8.15 21.51 3.11
N GLY A 118 9.16 22.30 2.76
CA GLY A 118 9.45 23.56 3.43
C GLY A 118 8.32 24.58 3.32
N SER A 119 7.72 24.73 2.14
CA SER A 119 6.61 25.67 1.93
C SER A 119 5.30 25.21 2.57
N GLN A 120 5.08 23.91 2.71
CA GLN A 120 3.82 23.36 3.22
C GLN A 120 3.82 23.10 4.72
N MET A 121 4.99 23.05 5.37
CA MET A 121 5.11 22.72 6.79
C MET A 121 4.28 23.61 7.72
N GLU A 122 4.17 24.91 7.42
CA GLU A 122 3.32 25.83 8.20
C GLU A 122 1.82 25.52 8.02
N GLY A 123 1.41 25.18 6.80
CA GLY A 123 0.04 24.75 6.50
C GLY A 123 -0.32 23.47 7.23
N TRP A 124 0.57 22.48 7.24
CA TRP A 124 0.34 21.19 7.90
C TRP A 124 0.10 21.34 9.41
N LYS A 125 0.83 22.23 10.07
CA LYS A 125 0.61 22.56 11.50
C LYS A 125 -0.78 23.12 11.79
N GLN A 126 -1.43 23.70 10.78
CA GLN A 126 -2.78 24.25 10.85
C GLN A 126 -3.83 23.30 10.25
N GLY A 127 -3.45 22.07 9.87
CA GLY A 127 -4.32 21.13 9.18
C GLY A 127 -4.74 21.57 7.77
N ARG A 128 -3.97 22.47 7.14
CA ARG A 128 -4.19 22.96 5.78
C ARG A 128 -3.22 22.26 4.82
N LEU A 129 -3.74 21.69 3.75
CA LEU A 129 -2.92 21.12 2.69
C LEU A 129 -2.79 22.16 1.58
N ALA A 130 -1.66 22.16 0.88
CA ALA A 130 -1.51 23.00 -0.29
C ALA A 130 -2.46 22.53 -1.40
N PRO A 131 -2.81 23.43 -2.35
CA PRO A 131 -3.49 23.01 -3.57
C PRO A 131 -2.73 21.88 -4.27
N PRO A 132 -3.41 20.92 -4.93
CA PRO A 132 -2.77 19.73 -5.50
C PRO A 132 -1.61 20.02 -6.46
N GLU A 133 -1.67 21.13 -7.18
CA GLU A 133 -0.64 21.63 -8.09
C GLU A 133 0.66 22.07 -7.40
N GLU A 134 0.62 22.39 -6.11
CA GLU A 134 1.78 22.84 -5.32
C GLU A 134 2.42 21.71 -4.49
N GLY A 135 1.78 20.54 -4.39
CA GLY A 135 2.23 19.39 -3.58
C GLY A 135 2.46 18.12 -4.37
N GLU A 136 2.67 18.26 -5.68
CA GLU A 136 2.72 17.12 -6.58
C GLU A 136 3.88 16.15 -6.25
N SER A 137 5.07 16.64 -5.88
CA SER A 137 6.21 15.77 -5.56
C SER A 137 6.02 15.05 -4.23
N VAL A 138 5.47 15.72 -3.22
CA VAL A 138 5.12 15.09 -1.93
C VAL A 138 4.11 13.96 -2.16
N ALA A 139 3.02 14.23 -2.86
CA ALA A 139 1.96 13.25 -3.12
C ALA A 139 2.49 12.05 -3.92
N ARG A 140 3.25 12.31 -4.98
CA ARG A 140 3.88 11.25 -5.75
C ARG A 140 4.90 10.46 -4.92
N SER A 141 5.49 11.08 -3.90
CA SER A 141 6.39 10.36 -3.00
C SER A 141 5.71 9.38 -2.09
N VAL A 142 4.58 9.77 -1.53
CA VAL A 142 3.74 8.85 -0.76
C VAL A 142 3.32 7.68 -1.66
N HIS A 143 2.89 7.94 -2.91
CA HIS A 143 2.52 6.87 -3.84
C HIS A 143 3.67 5.92 -4.15
N GLY A 144 4.89 6.41 -4.38
CA GLY A 144 6.04 5.54 -4.63
C GLY A 144 6.47 4.74 -3.42
N LEU A 145 6.41 5.32 -2.21
CA LEU A 145 6.67 4.59 -0.96
C LEU A 145 5.63 3.50 -0.72
N MET A 146 4.35 3.77 -0.98
CA MET A 146 3.28 2.77 -0.92
C MET A 146 3.50 1.65 -1.94
N LEU A 147 3.80 2.00 -3.20
CA LEU A 147 4.08 1.01 -4.23
C LEU A 147 5.28 0.13 -3.87
N LEU A 148 6.37 0.72 -3.38
CA LEU A 148 7.55 -0.02 -2.94
C LEU A 148 7.24 -0.96 -1.78
N SER A 149 6.52 -0.47 -0.77
CA SER A 149 6.13 -1.27 0.39
C SER A 149 5.23 -2.43 -0.02
N ALA A 150 4.24 -2.18 -0.88
CA ALA A 150 3.35 -3.20 -1.41
C ALA A 150 4.09 -4.26 -2.26
N LEU A 151 5.12 -3.86 -3.02
CA LEU A 151 5.97 -4.80 -3.76
C LEU A 151 6.80 -5.68 -2.82
N LEU A 152 7.31 -5.13 -1.71
CA LEU A 152 8.05 -5.90 -0.70
C LEU A 152 7.15 -6.90 0.04
N VAL A 153 5.95 -6.45 0.47
CA VAL A 153 4.92 -7.32 1.06
C VAL A 153 4.55 -8.43 0.06
N GLY A 154 4.26 -8.06 -1.19
CA GLY A 154 3.91 -9.01 -2.24
C GLY A 154 5.02 -10.02 -2.54
N ALA A 155 6.28 -9.59 -2.58
CA ALA A 155 7.42 -10.48 -2.77
C ALA A 155 7.56 -11.48 -1.62
N ALA A 156 7.46 -11.01 -0.37
CA ALA A 156 7.47 -11.87 0.81
C ALA A 156 6.27 -12.83 0.80
N GLY A 157 5.08 -12.34 0.45
CA GLY A 157 3.86 -13.15 0.35
C GLY A 157 3.96 -14.26 -0.70
N VAL A 158 4.59 -14.00 -1.86
CA VAL A 158 4.86 -15.04 -2.86
C VAL A 158 5.84 -16.09 -2.34
N LEU A 159 6.87 -15.70 -1.58
CA LEU A 159 7.79 -16.65 -0.96
C LEU A 159 7.08 -17.50 0.10
N LEU A 160 6.18 -16.92 0.89
CA LEU A 160 5.37 -17.63 1.87
C LEU A 160 4.41 -18.60 1.18
N PHE A 161 3.70 -18.17 0.14
CA PHE A 161 2.78 -19.00 -0.63
C PHE A 161 3.42 -20.31 -1.13
N PHE A 162 4.69 -20.27 -1.54
CA PHE A 162 5.40 -21.47 -2.00
C PHE A 162 6.20 -22.19 -0.91
N GLY A 163 6.45 -21.52 0.22
CA GLY A 163 7.40 -21.98 1.24
C GLY A 163 6.76 -22.36 2.57
N TRP A 164 5.52 -21.94 2.83
CA TRP A 164 4.81 -22.19 4.09
C TRP A 164 4.39 -23.65 4.19
N ASN A 165 4.69 -24.27 5.33
CA ASN A 165 4.31 -25.64 5.63
C ASN A 165 3.05 -25.66 6.52
N GLU A 166 1.88 -25.81 5.93
CA GLU A 166 0.60 -25.79 6.67
C GLU A 166 0.40 -26.96 7.65
N HIS A 167 1.23 -28.01 7.57
CA HIS A 167 1.03 -29.25 8.34
C HIS A 167 2.21 -29.56 9.28
N GLY A 168 3.13 -28.63 9.45
CA GLY A 168 4.33 -28.89 10.22
C GLY A 168 5.07 -27.64 10.63
N ARG A 169 6.27 -27.84 11.15
CA ARG A 169 7.14 -26.74 11.55
C ARG A 169 7.66 -26.00 10.31
N GLN A 170 7.70 -24.68 10.42
CA GLN A 170 8.39 -23.84 9.45
C GLN A 170 9.90 -23.97 9.62
N SER A 171 10.62 -23.66 8.55
CA SER A 171 12.08 -23.43 8.66
C SER A 171 12.33 -22.02 9.18
N GLU A 172 13.45 -21.80 9.87
CA GLU A 172 13.85 -20.48 10.37
C GLU A 172 13.82 -19.38 9.29
N TRP A 173 14.19 -19.74 8.05
CA TRP A 173 14.12 -18.81 6.91
C TRP A 173 12.68 -18.39 6.58
N ILE A 174 11.73 -19.32 6.60
CA ILE A 174 10.32 -19.03 6.30
C ILE A 174 9.67 -18.22 7.41
N GLU A 175 10.00 -18.50 8.68
CA GLU A 175 9.57 -17.70 9.82
C GLU A 175 10.06 -16.25 9.68
N MET A 176 11.35 -16.05 9.37
CA MET A 176 11.91 -14.72 9.13
C MET A 176 11.24 -13.99 7.96
N VAL A 177 10.88 -14.69 6.88
CA VAL A 177 10.11 -14.08 5.77
C VAL A 177 8.70 -13.69 6.23
N GLY A 178 8.08 -14.48 7.11
CA GLY A 178 6.79 -14.20 7.73
C GLY A 178 6.83 -12.92 8.57
N GLU A 179 7.80 -12.81 9.47
CA GLU A 179 8.03 -11.61 10.28
C GLU A 179 8.28 -10.37 9.43
N PHE A 180 9.08 -10.52 8.36
CA PHE A 180 9.33 -9.42 7.42
C PHE A 180 8.05 -9.01 6.67
N HIS A 181 7.24 -9.98 6.25
CA HIS A 181 5.95 -9.73 5.60
C HIS A 181 5.04 -8.91 6.52
N GLU A 182 4.86 -9.35 7.77
CA GLU A 182 4.05 -8.67 8.77
C GLU A 182 4.56 -7.25 9.07
N ALA A 183 5.86 -7.09 9.31
CA ALA A 183 6.46 -5.78 9.56
C ALA A 183 6.23 -4.81 8.38
N MET A 184 6.33 -5.29 7.15
CA MET A 184 6.09 -4.49 5.95
C MET A 184 4.60 -4.21 5.73
N VAL A 185 3.69 -5.09 6.15
CA VAL A 185 2.24 -4.80 6.20
C VAL A 185 1.99 -3.61 7.11
N GLY A 186 2.54 -3.59 8.33
CA GLY A 186 2.38 -2.44 9.24
C GLY A 186 2.88 -1.11 8.66
N VAL A 187 3.99 -1.12 7.90
CA VAL A 187 4.47 0.06 7.15
C VAL A 187 3.48 0.48 6.06
N LEU A 188 2.96 -0.48 5.29
CA LEU A 188 2.00 -0.22 4.22
C LEU A 188 0.68 0.34 4.77
N GLU A 189 0.17 -0.21 5.86
CA GLU A 189 -1.04 0.27 6.53
C GLU A 189 -0.90 1.70 7.03
N PHE A 190 0.23 2.01 7.67
CA PHE A 190 0.53 3.38 8.10
C PHE A 190 0.53 4.36 6.92
N LEU A 191 1.20 4.02 5.82
CA LEU A 191 1.23 4.85 4.62
C LEU A 191 -0.18 4.98 3.99
N LEU A 192 -0.96 3.90 3.96
CA LEU A 192 -2.33 3.91 3.47
C LEU A 192 -3.24 4.80 4.32
N ALA A 193 -3.12 4.74 5.64
CA ALA A 193 -3.86 5.60 6.56
C ALA A 193 -3.53 7.08 6.32
N LEU A 194 -2.25 7.42 6.17
CA LEU A 194 -1.82 8.78 5.82
C LEU A 194 -2.36 9.22 4.46
N HIS A 195 -2.32 8.34 3.46
CA HIS A 195 -2.83 8.60 2.12
C HIS A 195 -4.35 8.89 2.14
N VAL A 196 -5.15 8.03 2.77
CA VAL A 196 -6.61 8.21 2.91
C VAL A 196 -6.93 9.48 3.70
N LEU A 197 -6.19 9.75 4.79
CA LEU A 197 -6.35 10.97 5.57
C LEU A 197 -6.09 12.22 4.70
N ALA A 198 -5.01 12.23 3.92
CA ALA A 198 -4.70 13.32 3.02
C ALA A 198 -5.83 13.53 2.00
N VAL A 199 -6.39 12.45 1.44
CA VAL A 199 -7.52 12.53 0.50
C VAL A 199 -8.75 13.17 1.16
N ILE A 200 -9.11 12.73 2.37
CA ILE A 200 -10.23 13.31 3.13
C ILE A 200 -10.00 14.80 3.39
N LEU A 201 -8.79 15.20 3.77
CA LEU A 201 -8.44 16.59 4.03
C LEU A 201 -8.52 17.46 2.76
N HIS A 202 -7.98 16.98 1.63
CA HIS A 202 -8.12 17.68 0.35
C HIS A 202 -9.59 17.85 -0.05
N GLN A 203 -10.43 16.83 0.15
CA GLN A 203 -11.86 16.92 -0.14
C GLN A 203 -12.58 17.93 0.76
N ARG A 204 -12.28 17.93 2.07
CA ARG A 204 -12.83 18.91 3.01
C ARG A 204 -12.39 20.34 2.72
N GLN A 205 -11.24 20.53 2.07
CA GLN A 205 -10.70 21.82 1.65
C GLN A 205 -11.19 22.24 0.25
N GLY A 206 -11.99 21.41 -0.43
CA GLY A 206 -12.57 21.73 -1.74
C GLY A 206 -11.65 21.48 -2.93
N HIS A 207 -10.55 20.73 -2.77
CA HIS A 207 -9.57 20.47 -3.82
C HIS A 207 -10.02 19.41 -4.87
N ASP A 208 -11.17 18.75 -4.67
CA ASP A 208 -11.77 17.72 -5.53
C ASP A 208 -10.77 16.75 -6.21
N ILE A 209 -9.87 16.16 -5.43
CA ILE A 209 -8.84 15.28 -6.01
C ILE A 209 -9.36 13.90 -6.44
N VAL A 210 -10.54 13.49 -5.96
CA VAL A 210 -11.13 12.17 -6.25
C VAL A 210 -11.65 12.12 -7.68
N SER A 211 -12.18 13.23 -8.20
CA SER A 211 -12.63 13.30 -9.59
C SER A 211 -11.51 13.03 -10.61
N ARG A 212 -10.25 13.27 -10.23
CA ARG A 212 -9.07 13.02 -11.06
C ARG A 212 -8.73 11.53 -11.22
N ILE A 213 -9.12 10.68 -10.26
CA ILE A 213 -8.73 9.25 -10.21
C ILE A 213 -9.90 8.27 -10.35
N LYS A 214 -11.16 8.75 -10.28
CA LYS A 214 -12.33 7.88 -10.45
C LYS A 214 -12.37 7.22 -11.85
N PRO A 215 -12.82 5.97 -11.96
CA PRO A 215 -13.09 5.37 -13.26
C PRO A 215 -14.26 6.08 -13.95
N GLY A 216 -14.19 6.26 -15.27
CA GLY A 216 -15.28 6.86 -16.07
C GLY A 216 -15.44 8.39 -16.02
N GLY A 217 -14.48 9.11 -15.42
CA GLY A 217 -14.34 10.56 -15.58
C GLY A 217 -13.76 10.98 -16.92
#